data_AF-A0A2D5A6X3-F1
#
_entry.id   AF-A0A2D5A6X3-F1
#
_cell.length_a   1.000
_cell.length_b   1.000
_cell.length_c   1.000
_cell.angle_alpha   90.00
_cell.angle_beta   90.00
_cell.angle_gamma   90.00
#
_symmetry.space_group_name_H-M   'P 1'
#
loop_
_entity.id
_entity.type
_entity.pdbx_description
1 polymer ?
#
loop_
_entity_poly.entity_id
_entity_poly.type
_entity_poly.pdbx_seq_one_letter_code
_entity_poly.pdbx_strand_id
1 'polypeptide(L)'
;MRSSFGPLTALLLPLLALTAAASAQHAGDIGLRVTDDQLEVDGPIGGEDSNGVFYAVFGDTGFPGYTSNPGFDAFPGTFPPGRIGFNVLSGLRRWDLKLGAWEAAELVPERLSISFITLDVVVGDDPVVGFDLAVQPNGGWHRHLDFEILGDASGTRRPGMYRLDFSLYATMGYADSEPFTILFNYDASEAEVDAALGSFEPPTPCLGDYDGSGTVDGADFGILLAAFGTVNTDLDLDGDGTVGGADVGLLLASWGICP
;
A
#
# COMPACT_ATOMS: atom_id res chain seq x y z
N MET A 1 82.59 -33.39 7.89
CA MET A 1 82.00 -32.15 8.44
C MET A 1 80.50 -32.39 8.59
N ARG A 2 79.95 -32.21 9.79
CA ARG A 2 78.55 -32.51 10.14
C ARG A 2 77.64 -31.39 9.62
N SER A 3 76.52 -31.71 8.98
CA SER A 3 75.42 -30.77 8.72
C SER A 3 74.18 -31.20 9.53
N SER A 4 73.73 -30.31 10.41
CA SER A 4 72.57 -30.44 11.27
C SER A 4 71.29 -30.11 10.50
N PHE A 5 70.24 -30.92 10.67
CA PHE A 5 68.87 -30.56 10.36
C PHE A 5 68.23 -29.90 11.59
N GLY A 6 67.57 -28.75 11.41
CA GLY A 6 66.68 -28.12 12.38
C GLY A 6 65.25 -28.05 11.80
N PRO A 7 64.19 -28.17 12.62
CA PRO A 7 62.82 -28.29 12.12
C PRO A 7 62.22 -26.92 11.79
N LEU A 8 61.49 -26.84 10.66
CA LEU A 8 60.66 -25.68 10.32
C LEU A 8 59.43 -25.64 11.24
N THR A 9 59.27 -24.56 12.00
CA THR A 9 58.03 -24.26 12.73
C THR A 9 57.14 -23.41 11.82
N ALA A 10 56.03 -23.97 11.34
CA ALA A 10 55.03 -23.22 10.58
C ALA A 10 54.11 -22.47 11.55
N LEU A 11 54.15 -21.14 11.50
CA LEU A 11 53.27 -20.26 12.27
C LEU A 11 51.94 -20.13 11.52
N LEU A 12 50.88 -20.79 12.00
CA LEU A 12 49.51 -20.56 11.52
C LEU A 12 48.97 -19.26 12.14
N LEU A 13 48.75 -18.23 11.33
CA LEU A 13 47.89 -17.11 11.72
C LEU A 13 46.42 -17.50 11.53
N PRO A 14 45.53 -17.26 12.50
CA PRO A 14 44.11 -17.43 12.30
C PRO A 14 43.58 -16.25 11.47
N LEU A 15 43.08 -16.56 10.28
CA LEU A 15 42.33 -15.62 9.46
C LEU A 15 40.96 -15.41 10.13
N LEU A 16 40.77 -14.29 10.83
CA LEU A 16 39.46 -13.85 11.31
C LEU A 16 38.62 -13.47 10.09
N ALA A 17 37.74 -14.36 9.66
CA ALA A 17 36.69 -14.01 8.71
C ALA A 17 35.63 -13.18 9.45
N LEU A 18 35.65 -11.86 9.27
CA LEU A 18 34.47 -11.05 9.54
C LEU A 18 33.42 -11.42 8.48
N THR A 19 32.47 -12.28 8.85
CA THR A 19 31.24 -12.42 8.08
C THR A 19 30.43 -11.15 8.31
N ALA A 20 30.46 -10.22 7.37
CA ALA A 20 29.40 -9.23 7.28
C ALA A 20 28.11 -10.01 7.01
N ALA A 21 27.22 -10.08 8.02
CA ALA A 21 25.88 -10.56 7.80
C ALA A 21 25.21 -9.56 6.85
N ALA A 22 25.15 -9.89 5.57
CA ALA A 22 24.27 -9.21 4.64
C ALA A 22 22.85 -9.46 5.14
N SER A 23 22.26 -8.48 5.81
CA SER A 23 20.84 -8.47 6.17
C SER A 23 20.07 -8.34 4.86
N ALA A 24 19.63 -9.47 4.30
CA ALA A 24 18.67 -9.43 3.20
C ALA A 24 17.34 -9.01 3.81
N GLN A 25 16.88 -7.79 3.50
CA GLN A 25 15.47 -7.48 3.73
C GLN A 25 14.61 -8.34 2.80
N HIS A 26 13.41 -8.69 3.25
CA HIS A 26 12.52 -9.56 2.49
C HIS A 26 11.84 -8.77 1.38
N ALA A 27 12.07 -9.17 0.13
CA ALA A 27 11.47 -8.50 -1.02
C ALA A 27 9.93 -8.60 -0.93
N GLY A 28 9.25 -7.49 -1.15
CA GLY A 28 7.80 -7.37 -1.02
C GLY A 28 7.31 -6.84 0.34
N ASP A 29 8.14 -6.83 1.37
CA ASP A 29 7.75 -6.26 2.68
C ASP A 29 7.70 -4.73 2.63
N ILE A 30 6.91 -4.15 3.53
CA ILE A 30 6.87 -2.71 3.80
C ILE A 30 8.13 -2.36 4.58
N GLY A 31 8.93 -1.44 4.05
CA GLY A 31 10.12 -0.96 4.72
C GLY A 31 9.79 0.07 5.80
N LEU A 32 10.54 0.03 6.89
CA LEU A 32 10.44 1.02 7.97
C LEU A 32 11.78 1.68 8.23
N ARG A 33 11.74 3.00 8.38
CA ARG A 33 12.88 3.82 8.81
C ARG A 33 12.46 4.99 9.69
N VAL A 34 13.45 5.76 10.12
CA VAL A 34 13.25 7.01 10.86
C VAL A 34 13.90 8.15 10.07
N THR A 35 13.12 9.19 9.82
CA THR A 35 13.58 10.42 9.16
C THR A 35 13.10 11.59 10.01
N ASP A 36 14.01 12.52 10.35
CA ASP A 36 13.67 13.73 11.12
C ASP A 36 12.81 13.46 12.39
N ASP A 37 13.18 12.43 13.15
CA ASP A 37 12.49 11.95 14.36
C ASP A 37 11.03 11.47 14.14
N GLN A 38 10.65 11.12 12.91
CA GLN A 38 9.37 10.55 12.54
C GLN A 38 9.54 9.13 11.98
N LEU A 39 8.59 8.23 12.30
CA LEU A 39 8.50 6.93 11.63
C LEU A 39 8.11 7.12 10.17
N GLU A 40 8.75 6.40 9.26
CA GLU A 40 8.42 6.46 7.84
C GLU A 40 8.29 5.04 7.28
N VAL A 41 7.28 4.86 6.44
CA VAL A 41 7.09 3.64 5.66
C VAL A 41 7.56 3.86 4.23
N ASP A 42 8.21 2.88 3.64
CA ASP A 42 8.65 2.91 2.25
C ASP A 42 8.54 1.53 1.58
N GLY A 43 8.84 1.49 0.28
CA GLY A 43 8.82 0.25 -0.49
C GLY A 43 7.53 0.05 -1.30
N PRO A 44 7.17 -1.20 -1.65
CA PRO A 44 7.70 -2.46 -1.12
C PRO A 44 9.19 -2.66 -1.38
N ILE A 45 9.86 -3.33 -0.45
CA ILE A 45 11.30 -3.58 -0.53
C ILE A 45 11.62 -4.39 -1.79
N GLY A 46 12.57 -3.90 -2.58
CA GLY A 46 12.96 -4.53 -3.85
C GLY A 46 11.98 -4.31 -5.01
N GLY A 47 10.92 -3.52 -4.80
CA GLY A 47 10.00 -3.06 -5.84
C GLY A 47 10.15 -1.57 -6.13
N GLU A 48 9.22 -1.05 -6.95
CA GLU A 48 9.02 0.39 -7.11
C GLU A 48 8.30 0.97 -5.88
N ASP A 49 8.49 2.27 -5.63
CA ASP A 49 7.85 2.96 -4.52
C ASP A 49 6.32 2.97 -4.70
N SER A 50 5.61 2.50 -3.69
CA SER A 50 4.16 2.40 -3.68
C SER A 50 3.45 3.72 -3.35
N ASN A 51 4.21 4.76 -2.99
CA ASN A 51 3.69 6.03 -2.49
C ASN A 51 2.70 5.83 -1.31
N GLY A 52 2.97 4.83 -0.47
CA GLY A 52 2.14 4.51 0.71
C GLY A 52 0.93 3.62 0.42
N VAL A 53 0.82 2.99 -0.76
CA VAL A 53 -0.28 2.09 -1.11
C VAL A 53 0.24 0.67 -1.38
N PHE A 54 0.20 -0.18 -0.37
CA PHE A 54 0.71 -1.55 -0.45
C PHE A 54 -0.37 -2.54 -0.84
N TYR A 55 0.03 -3.70 -1.37
CA TYR A 55 -0.88 -4.69 -1.92
C TYR A 55 -0.65 -6.07 -1.30
N ALA A 56 -1.75 -6.69 -0.87
CA ALA A 56 -1.84 -7.99 -0.24
C ALA A 56 -2.83 -8.88 -1.00
N VAL A 57 -2.58 -10.19 -1.02
CA VAL A 57 -3.46 -11.16 -1.69
C VAL A 57 -3.83 -12.24 -0.69
N PHE A 58 -5.11 -12.33 -0.35
CA PHE A 58 -5.59 -13.44 0.47
C PHE A 58 -5.47 -14.76 -0.27
N GLY A 59 -5.02 -15.81 0.42
CA GLY A 59 -4.83 -17.14 -0.15
C GLY A 59 -3.43 -17.40 -0.73
N ASP A 60 -2.56 -16.39 -0.80
CA ASP A 60 -1.18 -16.51 -1.29
C ASP A 60 -0.32 -17.47 -0.45
N THR A 61 -0.65 -17.63 0.84
CA THR A 61 -0.04 -18.59 1.76
C THR A 61 -0.67 -20.00 1.71
N GLY A 62 -1.68 -20.20 0.86
CA GLY A 62 -2.40 -21.47 0.69
C GLY A 62 -3.67 -21.63 1.52
N PHE A 63 -4.06 -20.61 2.29
CA PHE A 63 -5.29 -20.61 3.10
C PHE A 63 -6.27 -19.52 2.64
N PRO A 64 -7.48 -19.87 2.16
CA PRO A 64 -8.45 -18.89 1.66
C PRO A 64 -8.83 -17.84 2.71
N GLY A 65 -8.76 -16.57 2.31
CA GLY A 65 -9.10 -15.44 3.18
C GLY A 65 -8.02 -15.10 4.21
N TYR A 66 -6.82 -15.68 4.08
CA TYR A 66 -5.70 -15.43 4.98
C TYR A 66 -4.44 -15.08 4.19
N THR A 67 -3.67 -14.11 4.70
CA THR A 67 -2.33 -13.77 4.22
C THR A 67 -1.49 -13.26 5.38
N SER A 68 -0.17 -13.45 5.29
CA SER A 68 0.80 -12.83 6.18
C SER A 68 1.70 -11.84 5.45
N ASN A 69 1.27 -11.42 4.25
CA ASN A 69 1.96 -10.49 3.38
C ASN A 69 1.11 -9.23 3.13
N PRO A 70 1.74 -8.06 2.91
CA PRO A 70 3.18 -7.84 3.07
C PRO A 70 3.60 -7.94 4.54
N GLY A 71 4.86 -8.33 4.79
CA GLY A 71 5.48 -8.13 6.09
C GLY A 71 5.92 -6.68 6.27
N PHE A 72 6.57 -6.42 7.39
CA PHE A 72 7.21 -5.15 7.71
C PHE A 72 8.66 -5.39 8.09
N ASP A 73 9.62 -4.65 7.52
CA ASP A 73 11.05 -4.89 7.73
C ASP A 73 11.85 -3.58 7.93
N ALA A 74 12.58 -3.51 9.03
CA ALA A 74 13.60 -2.51 9.31
C ALA A 74 14.95 -3.17 9.57
N PHE A 75 15.98 -2.59 8.96
CA PHE A 75 17.36 -3.02 9.14
C PHE A 75 17.79 -3.06 10.62
N PRO A 76 18.71 -3.96 10.98
CA PRO A 76 19.40 -3.88 12.26
C PRO A 76 20.03 -2.50 12.48
N GLY A 77 19.85 -1.97 13.70
CA GLY A 77 20.34 -0.64 14.10
C GLY A 77 19.40 0.52 13.80
N THR A 78 18.26 0.31 13.12
CA THR A 78 17.29 1.38 12.83
C THR A 78 16.68 1.97 14.10
N PHE A 79 16.34 1.11 15.08
CA PHE A 79 15.57 1.53 16.25
C PHE A 79 16.33 1.28 17.57
N PRO A 80 16.20 2.18 18.57
CA PRO A 80 16.60 1.89 19.94
C PRO A 80 15.62 0.90 20.60
N PRO A 81 15.93 0.37 21.81
CA PRO A 81 14.98 -0.46 22.56
C PRO A 81 13.65 0.26 22.76
N GLY A 82 12.56 -0.41 22.39
CA GLY A 82 11.22 0.17 22.40
C GLY A 82 10.23 -0.78 21.73
N ARG A 83 9.08 -0.25 21.34
CA ARG A 83 8.00 -0.98 20.69
C ARG A 83 7.45 -0.15 19.54
N ILE A 84 7.09 -0.83 18.47
CA ILE A 84 6.42 -0.25 17.31
C ILE A 84 5.06 -0.92 17.21
N GLY A 85 4.01 -0.11 17.09
CA GLY A 85 2.65 -0.58 16.89
C GLY A 85 1.96 0.15 15.76
N PHE A 86 0.71 -0.18 15.55
CA PHE A 86 -0.11 0.40 14.50
C PHE A 86 -1.47 0.84 15.04
N ASN A 87 -2.03 1.86 14.39
CA ASN A 87 -3.45 2.19 14.47
C ASN A 87 -4.07 1.92 13.11
N VAL A 88 -5.32 1.47 13.12
CA VAL A 88 -6.18 1.40 11.94
C VAL A 88 -7.10 2.62 11.99
N LEU A 89 -7.02 3.47 10.98
CA LEU A 89 -7.55 4.83 10.98
C LEU A 89 -9.03 4.92 10.56
N SER A 90 -9.56 3.85 9.97
CA SER A 90 -10.97 3.72 9.61
C SER A 90 -11.44 2.27 9.69
N GLY A 91 -12.74 2.04 9.70
CA GLY A 91 -13.28 0.71 9.46
C GLY A 91 -12.88 0.13 8.09
N LEU A 92 -13.09 -1.18 7.95
CA LEU A 92 -12.85 -1.94 6.72
C LEU A 92 -13.69 -1.36 5.58
N ARG A 93 -13.04 -1.09 4.44
CA ARG A 93 -13.76 -0.68 3.23
C ARG A 93 -13.57 -1.70 2.13
N ARG A 94 -14.56 -1.75 1.23
CA ARG A 94 -14.57 -2.58 0.01
C ARG A 94 -14.81 -1.70 -1.20
N TRP A 95 -14.15 -1.98 -2.31
CA TRP A 95 -14.35 -1.24 -3.55
C TRP A 95 -15.70 -1.60 -4.18
N ASP A 96 -16.49 -0.58 -4.55
CA ASP A 96 -17.68 -0.75 -5.39
C ASP A 96 -17.32 -0.38 -6.84
N LEU A 97 -17.14 -1.41 -7.66
CA LEU A 97 -16.80 -1.26 -9.07
C LEU A 97 -17.86 -0.48 -9.88
N LYS A 98 -19.13 -0.51 -9.46
CA LYS A 98 -20.20 0.22 -10.16
C LYS A 98 -20.20 1.69 -9.83
N LEU A 99 -19.85 2.03 -8.60
CA LEU A 99 -19.80 3.41 -8.14
C LEU A 99 -18.43 4.06 -8.35
N GLY A 100 -17.39 3.27 -8.62
CA GLY A 100 -16.01 3.78 -8.70
C GLY A 100 -15.56 4.38 -7.36
N ALA A 101 -16.00 3.80 -6.25
CA ALA A 101 -15.79 4.37 -4.93
C ALA A 101 -15.63 3.29 -3.85
N TRP A 102 -14.93 3.64 -2.78
CA TRP A 102 -14.83 2.80 -1.58
C TRP A 102 -16.13 2.88 -0.76
N GLU A 103 -16.78 1.74 -0.55
CA GLU A 103 -17.96 1.60 0.30
C GLU A 103 -17.71 2.21 1.68
N ALA A 104 -18.74 2.85 2.27
CA ALA A 104 -18.70 3.25 3.67
C ALA A 104 -18.56 2.00 4.55
N ALA A 105 -17.81 2.09 5.64
CA ALA A 105 -17.46 0.91 6.44
C ALA A 105 -18.69 0.21 7.01
N GLU A 106 -19.74 0.95 7.35
CA GLU A 106 -21.01 0.43 7.87
C GLU A 106 -21.81 -0.38 6.83
N LEU A 107 -21.44 -0.30 5.56
CA LEU A 107 -22.02 -1.08 4.45
C LEU A 107 -21.21 -2.33 4.12
N VAL A 108 -20.05 -2.52 4.76
CA VAL A 108 -19.18 -3.69 4.58
C VAL A 108 -19.42 -4.68 5.71
N PRO A 109 -20.26 -5.72 5.53
CA PRO A 109 -20.56 -6.70 6.58
C PRO A 109 -19.37 -7.60 6.96
N GLU A 110 -18.33 -7.70 6.13
CA GLU A 110 -17.09 -8.39 6.46
C GLU A 110 -16.30 -7.64 7.55
N ARG A 111 -15.40 -8.36 8.21
CA ARG A 111 -14.44 -7.78 9.17
C ARG A 111 -13.04 -8.28 8.82
N LEU A 112 -12.01 -7.62 9.34
CA LEU A 112 -10.62 -8.04 9.12
C LEU A 112 -9.92 -8.22 10.47
N SER A 113 -9.47 -9.44 10.76
CA SER A 113 -8.62 -9.74 11.92
C SER A 113 -7.16 -9.49 11.56
N ILE A 114 -6.46 -8.79 12.44
CA ILE A 114 -5.03 -8.57 12.40
C ILE A 114 -4.45 -9.19 13.66
N SER A 115 -3.55 -10.15 13.52
CA SER A 115 -3.02 -10.89 14.66
C SER A 115 -1.51 -11.13 14.59
N PHE A 116 -0.92 -11.41 15.75
CA PHE A 116 0.46 -11.85 15.87
C PHE A 116 0.60 -12.71 17.13
N ILE A 117 0.85 -14.01 16.94
CA ILE A 117 0.94 -15.00 18.02
C ILE A 117 -0.37 -15.07 18.83
N THR A 118 -0.46 -14.35 19.96
CA THR A 118 -1.64 -14.31 20.85
C THR A 118 -2.32 -12.95 20.86
N LEU A 119 -1.73 -11.96 20.19
CA LEU A 119 -2.32 -10.63 20.02
C LEU A 119 -3.27 -10.69 18.83
N ASP A 120 -4.45 -10.11 18.99
CA ASP A 120 -5.49 -10.06 17.97
C ASP A 120 -6.25 -8.74 18.12
N VAL A 121 -6.62 -8.18 16.98
CA VAL A 121 -7.58 -7.09 16.90
C VAL A 121 -8.44 -7.30 15.66
N VAL A 122 -9.75 -7.02 15.79
CA VAL A 122 -10.70 -7.16 14.68
C VAL A 122 -11.21 -5.79 14.28
N VAL A 123 -11.01 -5.44 13.02
CA VAL A 123 -11.52 -4.22 12.41
C VAL A 123 -12.88 -4.51 11.77
N GLY A 124 -13.89 -3.77 12.21
CA GLY A 124 -15.20 -3.69 11.59
C GLY A 124 -15.41 -2.29 11.04
N ASP A 125 -16.42 -1.59 11.55
CA ASP A 125 -16.88 -0.31 10.99
C ASP A 125 -16.07 0.90 11.51
N ASP A 126 -15.48 0.77 12.70
CA ASP A 126 -14.81 1.86 13.41
C ASP A 126 -13.27 1.78 13.33
N PRO A 127 -12.55 2.91 13.49
CA PRO A 127 -11.10 2.91 13.72
C PRO A 127 -10.72 2.10 14.95
N VAL A 128 -9.55 1.46 14.90
CA VAL A 128 -9.08 0.60 16.00
C VAL A 128 -7.63 0.88 16.35
N VAL A 129 -7.35 1.03 17.65
CA VAL A 129 -5.97 1.00 18.17
C VAL A 129 -5.50 -0.45 18.15
N GLY A 130 -4.44 -0.72 17.40
CA GLY A 130 -3.86 -2.05 17.30
C GLY A 130 -3.04 -2.44 18.52
N PHE A 131 -2.04 -3.28 18.29
CA PHE A 131 -1.07 -3.66 19.30
C PHE A 131 0.34 -3.25 18.85
N ASP A 132 1.28 -3.28 19.79
CA ASP A 132 2.69 -3.03 19.53
C ASP A 132 3.54 -4.29 19.75
N LEU A 133 4.70 -4.32 19.09
CA LEU A 133 5.66 -5.41 19.16
C LEU A 133 7.04 -4.85 19.49
N ALA A 134 7.77 -5.57 20.34
CA ALA A 134 9.10 -5.14 20.76
C ALA A 134 10.07 -5.07 19.57
N VAL A 135 10.92 -4.05 19.58
CA VAL A 135 12.12 -3.95 18.72
C VAL A 135 13.07 -5.09 19.04
N GLN A 136 13.69 -5.66 18.01
CA GLN A 136 14.65 -6.75 18.20
C GLN A 136 15.91 -6.25 18.92
N PRO A 137 16.65 -7.11 19.64
CA PRO A 137 17.84 -6.68 20.38
C PRO A 137 18.94 -6.02 19.53
N ASN A 138 18.97 -6.31 18.22
CA ASN A 138 19.90 -5.70 17.27
C ASN A 138 19.39 -4.37 16.68
N GLY A 139 18.25 -3.85 17.14
CA GLY A 139 17.62 -2.62 16.66
C GLY A 139 16.80 -2.77 15.38
N GLY A 140 16.69 -3.98 14.80
CA GLY A 140 15.83 -4.24 13.66
C GLY A 140 14.39 -4.54 14.06
N TRP A 141 13.49 -4.56 13.09
CA TRP A 141 12.09 -4.92 13.30
C TRP A 141 11.53 -5.60 12.05
N HIS A 142 11.40 -6.93 12.09
CA HIS A 142 10.88 -7.72 10.98
C HIS A 142 9.68 -8.54 11.46
N ARG A 143 8.49 -8.21 10.99
CA ARG A 143 7.22 -8.80 11.46
C ARG A 143 6.30 -9.08 10.29
N HIS A 144 5.81 -10.31 10.22
CA HIS A 144 4.67 -10.66 9.40
C HIS A 144 3.46 -10.72 10.32
N LEU A 145 2.53 -9.78 10.16
CA LEU A 145 1.24 -9.83 10.83
C LEU A 145 0.33 -10.76 10.05
N ASP A 146 -0.52 -11.47 10.77
CA ASP A 146 -1.52 -12.36 10.21
C ASP A 146 -2.79 -11.56 9.91
N PHE A 147 -3.17 -11.49 8.63
CA PHE A 147 -4.40 -10.86 8.18
C PHE A 147 -5.41 -11.95 7.79
N GLU A 148 -6.60 -11.92 8.37
CA GLU A 148 -7.71 -12.80 8.01
C GLU A 148 -8.98 -12.00 7.73
N ILE A 149 -9.52 -12.13 6.52
CA ILE A 149 -10.87 -11.63 6.23
C ILE A 149 -11.90 -12.56 6.89
N LEU A 150 -12.72 -11.99 7.75
CA LEU A 150 -13.83 -12.66 8.41
C LEU A 150 -15.10 -12.38 7.62
N GLY A 151 -15.90 -13.42 7.39
CA GLY A 151 -17.17 -13.27 6.69
C GLY A 151 -18.22 -12.48 7.49
N ASP A 152 -19.33 -12.22 6.82
CA ASP A 152 -20.52 -11.63 7.39
C ASP A 152 -21.15 -12.49 8.51
N ALA A 153 -22.33 -12.11 9.01
CA ALA A 153 -23.06 -12.87 10.03
C ALA A 153 -23.39 -14.32 9.61
N SER A 154 -23.36 -14.64 8.31
CA SER A 154 -23.55 -16.00 7.78
C SER A 154 -22.22 -16.76 7.59
N GLY A 155 -21.09 -16.08 7.77
CA GLY A 155 -19.75 -16.60 7.49
C GLY A 155 -19.33 -16.45 6.02
N THR A 156 -20.09 -15.71 5.21
CA THR A 156 -19.80 -15.50 3.78
C THR A 156 -18.84 -14.33 3.61
N ARG A 157 -17.81 -14.50 2.78
CA ARG A 157 -16.86 -13.44 2.39
C ARG A 157 -17.16 -13.06 0.94
N ARG A 158 -17.47 -11.79 0.64
CA ARG A 158 -17.67 -11.35 -0.74
C ARG A 158 -16.33 -11.21 -1.45
N PRO A 159 -16.16 -11.73 -2.69
CA PRO A 159 -15.03 -11.38 -3.52
C PRO A 159 -14.91 -9.86 -3.71
N GLY A 160 -13.70 -9.36 -3.82
CA GLY A 160 -13.43 -7.96 -4.15
C GLY A 160 -12.16 -7.40 -3.54
N MET A 161 -11.94 -6.12 -3.81
CA MET A 161 -10.84 -5.34 -3.24
C MET A 161 -11.25 -4.71 -1.91
N TYR A 162 -10.49 -4.98 -0.86
CA TYR A 162 -10.66 -4.38 0.46
C TYR A 162 -9.50 -3.44 0.78
N ARG A 163 -9.70 -2.52 1.73
CA ARG A 163 -8.61 -1.68 2.22
C ARG A 163 -8.69 -1.41 3.71
N LEU A 164 -7.53 -1.18 4.30
CA LEU A 164 -7.36 -0.56 5.60
C LEU A 164 -6.30 0.53 5.52
N ASP A 165 -6.58 1.65 6.19
CA ASP A 165 -5.67 2.79 6.32
C ASP A 165 -5.01 2.72 7.70
N PHE A 166 -3.69 2.82 7.74
CA PHE A 166 -2.84 2.60 8.91
C PHE A 166 -2.00 3.82 9.24
N SER A 167 -1.60 3.95 10.51
CA SER A 167 -0.44 4.73 10.93
C SER A 167 0.42 3.89 11.88
N LEU A 168 1.74 4.00 11.82
CA LEU A 168 2.63 3.39 12.80
C LEU A 168 2.94 4.37 13.93
N TYR A 169 3.05 3.87 15.16
CA TYR A 169 3.50 4.62 16.34
C TYR A 169 4.68 3.93 17.02
N ALA A 170 5.48 4.70 17.76
CA ALA A 170 6.63 4.20 18.50
C ALA A 170 6.58 4.61 19.98
N THR A 171 6.92 3.70 20.88
CA THR A 171 7.00 3.99 22.33
C THR A 171 8.31 4.64 22.76
N MET A 172 9.21 4.92 21.81
CA MET A 172 10.55 5.47 22.05
C MET A 172 10.71 6.93 21.60
N GLY A 173 9.60 7.66 21.43
CA GLY A 173 9.61 9.12 21.26
C GLY A 173 9.74 9.63 19.83
N TYR A 174 9.53 8.77 18.83
CA TYR A 174 9.36 9.20 17.45
C TYR A 174 7.92 9.66 17.22
N ALA A 175 7.74 10.64 16.31
CA ALA A 175 6.44 10.96 15.79
C ALA A 175 5.87 9.78 14.97
N ASP A 176 4.54 9.68 14.98
CA ASP A 176 3.82 8.67 14.21
C ASP A 176 4.05 8.84 12.71
N SER A 177 3.94 7.75 11.95
CA SER A 177 4.07 7.79 10.50
C SER A 177 2.93 8.59 9.87
N GLU A 178 3.18 9.11 8.68
CA GLU A 178 2.08 9.47 7.79
C GLU A 178 1.18 8.26 7.54
N PRO A 179 -0.12 8.48 7.25
CA PRO A 179 -1.03 7.40 6.89
C PRO A 179 -0.55 6.66 5.64
N PHE A 180 -0.76 5.34 5.64
CA PHE A 180 -0.54 4.49 4.48
C PHE A 180 -1.65 3.44 4.39
N THR A 181 -1.87 2.90 3.20
CA THR A 181 -2.96 1.96 2.93
C THR A 181 -2.39 0.59 2.59
N ILE A 182 -3.04 -0.47 3.07
CA ILE A 182 -2.88 -1.82 2.52
C ILE A 182 -4.18 -2.21 1.84
N LEU A 183 -4.08 -2.52 0.55
CA LEU A 183 -5.15 -3.09 -0.25
C LEU A 183 -5.09 -4.61 -0.17
N PHE A 184 -6.23 -5.25 0.04
CA PHE A 184 -6.34 -6.70 0.16
C PHE A 184 -7.23 -7.24 -0.95
N ASN A 185 -6.66 -8.05 -1.84
CA ASN A 185 -7.41 -8.76 -2.85
C ASN A 185 -7.96 -10.07 -2.26
N TYR A 186 -9.28 -10.21 -2.23
CA TYR A 186 -9.96 -11.48 -1.99
C TYR A 186 -10.73 -11.90 -3.24
N ASP A 187 -10.13 -12.75 -4.09
CA ASP A 187 -10.74 -13.26 -5.33
C ASP A 187 -11.36 -12.16 -6.23
N ALA A 188 -10.80 -10.95 -6.23
CA ALA A 188 -11.27 -9.84 -7.05
C ALA A 188 -10.97 -10.10 -8.54
N SER A 189 -11.84 -9.58 -9.42
CA SER A 189 -11.57 -9.60 -10.86
C SER A 189 -10.45 -8.61 -11.22
N GLU A 190 -9.71 -8.85 -12.30
CA GLU A 190 -8.64 -7.95 -12.77
C GLU A 190 -9.15 -6.50 -12.93
N ALA A 191 -10.31 -6.31 -13.55
CA ALA A 191 -10.92 -4.98 -13.70
C ALA A 191 -11.24 -4.29 -12.36
N GLU A 192 -11.54 -5.06 -11.31
CA GLU A 192 -11.77 -4.52 -9.97
C GLU A 192 -10.46 -4.15 -9.28
N VAL A 193 -9.42 -4.95 -9.47
CA VAL A 193 -8.06 -4.68 -8.97
C VAL A 193 -7.53 -3.39 -9.60
N ASP A 194 -7.60 -3.27 -10.93
CA ASP A 194 -7.11 -2.11 -11.68
C ASP A 194 -7.85 -0.84 -11.25
N ALA A 195 -9.19 -0.89 -11.15
CA ALA A 195 -9.99 0.25 -10.73
C ALA A 195 -9.71 0.69 -9.28
N ALA A 196 -9.53 -0.27 -8.36
CA ALA A 196 -9.23 0.04 -6.96
C ALA A 196 -7.84 0.66 -6.79
N LEU A 197 -6.82 0.16 -7.51
CA LEU A 197 -5.47 0.73 -7.52
C LEU A 197 -5.47 2.13 -8.15
N GLY A 198 -6.12 2.31 -9.29
CA GLY A 198 -6.25 3.60 -9.96
C GLY A 198 -6.91 4.69 -9.12
N SER A 199 -7.73 4.31 -8.12
CA SER A 199 -8.33 5.27 -7.18
C SER A 199 -7.34 6.01 -6.28
N PHE A 200 -6.08 5.58 -6.22
CA PHE A 200 -4.99 6.24 -5.50
C PHE A 200 -4.04 7.02 -6.40
N GLU A 201 -4.14 6.83 -7.72
CA GLU A 201 -3.38 7.63 -8.66
C GLU A 201 -3.96 9.05 -8.66
N PRO A 202 -3.11 10.09 -8.75
CA PRO A 202 -3.62 11.42 -8.99
C PRO A 202 -4.47 11.36 -10.26
N PRO A 203 -5.63 12.04 -10.31
CA PRO A 203 -6.46 12.01 -11.50
C PRO A 203 -5.60 12.40 -12.70
N THR A 204 -5.39 11.46 -13.61
CA THR A 204 -4.78 11.75 -14.89
C THR A 204 -5.63 12.87 -15.50
N PRO A 205 -5.06 14.00 -15.95
CA PRO A 205 -5.84 15.04 -16.59
C PRO A 205 -6.67 14.44 -17.72
N CYS A 206 -7.96 14.26 -17.48
CA CYS A 206 -8.83 13.62 -18.44
C CYS A 206 -9.22 14.67 -19.47
N LEU A 207 -8.95 14.37 -20.73
CA LEU A 207 -9.45 15.20 -21.83
C LEU A 207 -10.99 15.16 -21.80
N GLY A 208 -11.58 16.28 -21.38
CA GLY A 208 -13.02 16.47 -21.27
C GLY A 208 -13.60 16.37 -19.86
N ASP A 209 -12.82 16.14 -18.81
CA ASP A 209 -13.28 16.29 -17.41
C ASP A 209 -13.01 17.72 -16.96
N TYR A 210 -13.97 18.59 -17.22
CA TYR A 210 -13.84 20.03 -17.02
C TYR A 210 -14.20 20.47 -15.61
N ASP A 211 -15.00 19.67 -14.88
CA ASP A 211 -15.32 19.95 -13.48
C ASP A 211 -14.41 19.24 -12.47
N GLY A 212 -13.52 18.36 -12.96
CA GLY A 212 -12.49 17.68 -12.18
C GLY A 212 -13.06 16.56 -11.31
N SER A 213 -14.17 15.96 -11.72
CA SER A 213 -14.87 14.92 -10.98
C SER A 213 -14.26 13.53 -11.14
N GLY A 214 -13.30 13.36 -12.07
CA GLY A 214 -12.72 12.06 -12.44
C GLY A 214 -13.62 11.22 -13.34
N THR A 215 -14.69 11.79 -13.90
CA THR A 215 -15.60 11.14 -14.83
C THR A 215 -16.05 12.13 -15.90
N VAL A 216 -15.92 11.80 -17.18
CA VAL A 216 -16.46 12.60 -18.28
C VAL A 216 -17.94 12.25 -18.47
N ASP A 217 -18.84 13.15 -18.07
CA ASP A 217 -20.28 12.91 -18.13
C ASP A 217 -21.12 14.12 -18.62
N GLY A 218 -22.40 14.14 -18.24
CA GLY A 218 -23.33 15.19 -18.62
C GLY A 218 -22.99 16.56 -18.04
N ALA A 219 -22.28 16.63 -16.91
CA ALA A 219 -21.79 17.87 -16.34
C ALA A 219 -20.76 18.52 -17.27
N ASP A 220 -19.76 17.76 -17.70
CA ASP A 220 -18.73 18.24 -18.64
C ASP A 220 -19.30 18.59 -20.01
N PHE A 221 -20.23 17.77 -20.50
CA PHE A 221 -20.92 18.07 -21.74
C PHE A 221 -21.71 19.38 -21.64
N GLY A 222 -22.33 19.64 -20.49
CA GLY A 222 -22.98 20.92 -20.20
C GLY A 222 -22.00 22.10 -20.24
N ILE A 223 -20.80 21.93 -19.68
CA ILE A 223 -19.73 22.93 -19.70
C ILE A 223 -19.27 23.21 -21.13
N LEU A 224 -19.00 22.17 -21.93
CA LEU A 224 -18.61 22.31 -23.34
C LEU A 224 -19.69 23.03 -24.16
N LEU A 225 -20.95 22.61 -24.02
CA LEU A 225 -22.07 23.22 -24.74
C LEU A 225 -22.28 24.70 -24.38
N ALA A 226 -22.00 25.10 -23.14
CA ALA A 226 -22.09 26.51 -22.73
C ALA A 226 -21.09 27.40 -23.48
N ALA A 227 -19.99 26.83 -23.98
CA ALA A 227 -18.96 27.51 -24.74
C ALA A 227 -19.03 27.27 -26.26
N PHE A 228 -20.06 26.60 -26.75
CA PHE A 228 -20.17 26.23 -28.17
C PHE A 228 -20.15 27.47 -29.09
N GLY A 229 -19.30 27.42 -30.13
CA GLY A 229 -19.07 28.50 -31.08
C GLY A 229 -18.20 29.64 -30.55
N THR A 230 -17.54 29.46 -29.39
CA THR A 230 -16.61 30.45 -28.82
C THR A 230 -15.15 30.03 -29.03
N VAL A 231 -14.24 30.99 -28.89
CA VAL A 231 -12.80 30.72 -28.79
C VAL A 231 -12.48 30.49 -27.32
N ASN A 232 -12.36 29.23 -26.94
CA ASN A 232 -11.94 28.83 -25.60
C ASN A 232 -10.98 27.65 -25.70
N THR A 233 -9.69 27.93 -25.52
CA THR A 233 -8.61 26.94 -25.64
C THR A 233 -8.70 25.81 -24.62
N ASP A 234 -9.38 26.02 -23.49
CA ASP A 234 -9.51 25.02 -22.44
C ASP A 234 -10.57 23.98 -22.79
N LEU A 235 -11.48 24.30 -23.72
CA LEU A 235 -12.60 23.44 -24.15
C LEU A 235 -12.51 23.03 -25.63
N ASP A 236 -11.46 23.49 -26.32
CA ASP A 236 -11.10 23.19 -27.72
C ASP A 236 -10.19 21.96 -27.72
N LEU A 237 -10.82 20.79 -27.77
CA LEU A 237 -10.18 19.48 -27.66
C LEU A 237 -9.44 19.09 -28.94
N ASP A 238 -9.90 19.54 -30.11
CA ASP A 238 -9.25 19.26 -31.39
C ASP A 238 -8.21 20.32 -31.79
N GLY A 239 -8.22 21.47 -31.12
CA GLY A 239 -7.26 22.56 -31.27
C GLY A 239 -7.47 23.37 -32.56
N ASP A 240 -8.67 23.36 -33.15
CA ASP A 240 -8.97 24.10 -34.37
C ASP A 240 -9.18 25.61 -34.15
N GLY A 241 -9.23 26.02 -32.88
CA GLY A 241 -9.40 27.40 -32.42
C GLY A 241 -10.84 27.78 -32.10
N THR A 242 -11.82 26.87 -32.20
CA THR A 242 -13.23 27.11 -31.84
C THR A 242 -13.87 25.88 -31.21
N VAL A 243 -14.57 26.06 -30.08
CA VAL A 243 -15.36 24.97 -29.48
C VAL A 243 -16.54 24.62 -30.39
N GLY A 244 -16.53 23.43 -30.98
CA GLY A 244 -17.43 23.00 -32.03
C GLY A 244 -17.83 21.53 -31.95
N GLY A 245 -18.38 21.03 -33.07
CA GLY A 245 -18.90 19.66 -33.14
C GLY A 245 -17.83 18.59 -33.06
N ALA A 246 -16.59 18.91 -33.42
CA ALA A 246 -15.45 18.00 -33.30
C ALA A 246 -15.09 17.76 -31.82
N ASP A 247 -15.08 18.82 -31.01
CA ASP A 247 -14.86 18.73 -29.55
C ASP A 247 -15.96 17.94 -28.87
N VAL A 248 -17.22 18.13 -29.27
CA VAL A 248 -18.34 17.28 -28.80
C VAL A 248 -18.06 15.81 -29.12
N GLY A 249 -17.59 15.51 -30.33
CA GLY A 249 -17.25 14.15 -30.73
C GLY A 249 -16.11 13.55 -29.88
N LEU A 250 -15.09 14.34 -29.57
CA LEU A 250 -13.98 13.93 -28.72
C LEU A 250 -14.40 13.72 -27.27
N LEU A 251 -15.21 14.62 -26.69
CA LEU A 251 -15.75 14.46 -25.33
C LEU A 251 -16.60 13.18 -25.22
N LEU A 252 -17.49 12.94 -26.18
CA LEU A 252 -18.32 11.73 -26.18
C LEU A 252 -17.50 10.44 -26.41
N ALA A 253 -16.36 10.52 -27.08
CA ALA A 253 -15.44 9.40 -27.23
C ALA A 253 -14.73 9.05 -25.91
N SER A 254 -14.59 10.03 -25.01
CA SER A 254 -14.02 9.87 -23.67
C SER A 254 -15.07 9.62 -22.58
N TRP A 255 -16.35 9.39 -22.93
CA TRP A 255 -17.44 9.29 -21.96
C TRP A 255 -17.25 8.15 -20.95
N GLY A 256 -17.37 8.47 -19.66
CA GLY A 256 -17.20 7.53 -18.57
C GLY A 256 -16.06 7.91 -17.63
N ILE A 257 -15.67 6.95 -16.78
CA ILE A 257 -14.62 7.15 -15.77
C ILE A 257 -13.29 7.42 -16.49
N CYS A 258 -12.54 8.40 -15.99
CA CYS A 258 -11.20 8.69 -16.49
C CYS A 258 -10.29 7.45 -16.33
N PRO A 259 -9.60 7.02 -17.40
CA PRO A 259 -8.67 5.89 -17.33
C PRO A 259 -7.37 6.22 -16.61
#